data_AF-A0A257GT77-F1
#
_entry.id   AF-A0A257GT77-F1
#
_cell.length_a   1.000
_cell.length_b   1.000
_cell.length_c   1.000
_cell.angle_alpha   90.00
_cell.angle_beta   90.00
_cell.angle_gamma   90.00
#
_symmetry.space_group_name_H-M   'P 1'
#
loop_
_entity.id
_entity.type
_entity.pdbx_description
1 polymer ?
#
loop_
_entity_poly.entity_id
_entity_poly.type
_entity_poly.pdbx_seq_one_letter_code
_entity_poly.pdbx_strand_id
1 'polypeptide(L)'
;IKVVDGVKALLPAFRAQLPATIDLEVVVDRSTAIRESVHDVKFTLVLAIILVVLVIFLFLRSLSATVIPSVAMPIAVIGTFAVMYFFDFSIDNISLLALTLSVGFVVDDAIVMLENIVRHIEKGESVMAASIRGSREIGFTIISMTISLVAVFIPVLFMGGVLGRLLHEFAVT
;
A
#
# COMPACT_ATOMS: atom_id res chain seq x y z
N ILE A 1 -0.80 -15.99 -12.57
CA ILE A 1 -0.06 -17.16 -12.02
C ILE A 1 -0.87 -18.46 -12.06
N LYS A 2 -2.20 -18.43 -11.80
CA LYS A 2 -3.07 -19.64 -11.78
C LYS A 2 -2.91 -20.61 -12.95
N VAL A 3 -2.73 -20.12 -14.17
CA VAL A 3 -2.51 -20.96 -15.37
C VAL A 3 -1.20 -21.75 -15.27
N VAL A 4 -0.12 -21.12 -14.82
CA VAL A 4 1.19 -21.77 -14.64
C VAL A 4 1.13 -22.80 -13.51
N ASP A 5 0.45 -22.48 -12.40
CA ASP A 5 0.22 -23.43 -11.31
C ASP A 5 -0.55 -24.67 -11.80
N GLY A 6 -1.56 -24.48 -12.65
CA GLY A 6 -2.32 -25.58 -13.28
C GLY A 6 -1.46 -26.45 -14.21
N VAL A 7 -0.62 -25.83 -15.04
CA VAL A 7 0.35 -26.57 -15.87
C VAL A 7 1.33 -27.36 -15.00
N LYS A 8 1.89 -26.74 -13.96
CA LYS A 8 2.80 -27.39 -13.01
C LYS A 8 2.16 -28.56 -12.27
N ALA A 9 0.88 -28.46 -11.91
CA ALA A 9 0.16 -29.55 -11.26
C ALA A 9 -0.03 -30.77 -12.16
N LEU A 10 -0.05 -30.57 -13.49
CA LEU A 10 -0.17 -31.65 -14.47
C LEU A 10 1.18 -32.24 -14.90
N LEU A 11 2.30 -31.53 -14.72
CA LEU A 11 3.64 -32.01 -15.07
C LEU A 11 4.01 -33.38 -14.46
N PRO A 12 3.69 -33.69 -13.18
CA PRO A 12 3.96 -35.01 -12.61
C PRO A 12 3.21 -36.14 -13.32
N ALA A 13 1.96 -35.90 -13.73
CA ALA A 13 1.16 -36.89 -14.44
C ALA A 13 1.71 -37.16 -15.84
N PHE A 14 2.21 -36.13 -16.53
CA PHE A 14 2.90 -36.30 -17.80
C PHE A 14 4.25 -36.99 -17.64
N ARG A 15 5.04 -36.65 -16.61
CA ARG A 15 6.30 -37.34 -16.29
C ARG A 15 6.11 -38.84 -16.05
N ALA A 16 5.02 -39.22 -15.37
CA ALA A 16 4.70 -40.63 -15.11
C ALA A 16 4.30 -41.43 -16.37
N GLN A 17 3.88 -40.75 -17.44
CA GLN A 17 3.49 -41.37 -18.72
C GLN A 17 4.65 -41.40 -19.73
N LEU A 18 5.76 -40.71 -19.45
CA LEU A 18 6.91 -40.65 -20.34
C LEU A 18 7.81 -41.88 -20.17
N PRO A 19 8.37 -42.42 -21.26
CA PRO A 19 9.40 -43.45 -21.19
C PRO A 19 10.64 -42.94 -20.43
N ALA A 20 11.35 -43.83 -19.74
CA ALA A 20 12.56 -43.49 -18.97
C ALA A 20 13.69 -42.83 -19.79
N THR A 21 13.60 -42.86 -21.12
CA THR A 21 14.55 -42.22 -22.05
C THR A 21 14.28 -40.73 -22.28
N ILE A 22 13.15 -40.19 -21.81
CA ILE A 22 12.75 -38.80 -22.03
C ILE A 22 12.66 -38.07 -20.69
N ASP A 23 13.44 -37.00 -20.55
CA ASP A 23 13.41 -36.14 -19.37
C ASP A 23 12.61 -34.86 -19.66
N LEU A 24 11.79 -34.43 -18.70
CA LEU A 24 10.88 -33.29 -18.83
C LEU A 24 11.20 -32.27 -17.75
N GLU A 25 11.89 -31.20 -18.13
CA GLU A 25 12.28 -30.12 -17.23
C GLU A 25 11.66 -28.78 -17.64
N VAL A 26 11.38 -27.94 -16.64
CA VAL A 26 10.92 -26.57 -16.87
C VAL A 26 12.14 -25.68 -17.07
N VAL A 27 12.39 -25.25 -18.31
CA VAL A 27 13.57 -24.45 -18.67
C VAL A 27 13.40 -22.98 -18.28
N VAL A 28 12.21 -22.41 -18.45
CA VAL A 28 11.91 -21.01 -18.12
C VAL A 28 10.55 -20.90 -17.45
N ASP A 29 10.53 -20.33 -16.26
CA ASP A 29 9.30 -19.97 -15.56
C ASP A 29 9.33 -18.52 -15.08
N ARG A 30 8.61 -17.66 -15.80
CA ARG A 30 8.47 -16.23 -15.44
C ARG A 30 7.53 -16.01 -14.25
N SER A 31 6.74 -17.00 -13.88
CA SER A 31 5.85 -16.90 -12.72
C SER A 31 6.60 -16.88 -11.39
N THR A 32 7.80 -17.47 -11.34
CA THR A 32 8.68 -17.46 -10.17
C THR A 32 9.10 -16.03 -9.83
N ALA A 33 9.60 -15.28 -10.82
CA ALA A 33 9.99 -13.87 -10.63
C ALA A 33 8.81 -13.00 -10.18
N ILE A 34 7.60 -13.21 -10.73
CA ILE A 34 6.39 -12.48 -10.29
C ILE A 34 6.04 -12.85 -8.85
N ARG A 35 6.11 -14.13 -8.48
CA ARG A 35 5.81 -14.61 -7.12
C ARG A 35 6.82 -14.06 -6.10
N GLU A 36 8.10 -14.02 -6.46
CA GLU A 36 9.16 -13.42 -5.66
C GLU A 36 8.96 -11.91 -5.51
N SER A 37 8.69 -11.17 -6.59
CA SER A 37 8.41 -9.72 -6.50
C SER A 37 7.22 -9.40 -5.60
N VAL A 38 6.13 -10.17 -5.69
CA VAL A 38 4.97 -10.02 -4.81
C VAL A 38 5.32 -10.36 -3.35
N HIS A 39 6.17 -11.36 -3.13
CA HIS A 39 6.63 -11.71 -1.78
C HIS A 39 7.52 -10.61 -1.18
N ASP A 40 8.48 -10.11 -1.95
CA ASP A 40 9.40 -9.04 -1.54
C ASP A 40 8.66 -7.76 -1.21
N VAL A 41 7.65 -7.39 -2.00
CA VAL A 41 6.85 -6.22 -1.67
C VAL A 41 5.99 -6.44 -0.44
N LYS A 42 5.38 -7.61 -0.25
CA LYS A 42 4.64 -7.92 0.99
C LYS A 42 5.55 -7.78 2.21
N PHE A 43 6.76 -8.32 2.13
CA PHE A 43 7.76 -8.19 3.18
C PHE A 43 8.14 -6.73 3.42
N THR A 44 8.44 -5.98 2.35
CA THR A 44 8.82 -4.57 2.40
C THR A 44 7.71 -3.70 2.98
N LEU A 45 6.44 -3.95 2.60
CA LEU A 45 5.28 -3.23 3.12
C LEU A 45 5.09 -3.48 4.62
N VAL A 46 5.20 -4.72 5.07
CA VAL A 46 5.12 -5.06 6.51
C VAL A 46 6.28 -4.43 7.27
N LEU A 47 7.50 -4.53 6.73
CA LEU A 47 8.69 -3.91 7.32
C LEU A 47 8.54 -2.39 7.40
N ALA A 48 8.04 -1.74 6.35
CA ALA A 48 7.79 -0.31 6.30
C ALA A 48 6.76 0.12 7.35
N ILE A 49 5.64 -0.60 7.47
CA ILE A 49 4.62 -0.33 8.51
C ILE A 49 5.25 -0.43 9.90
N ILE A 50 6.01 -1.50 10.19
CA ILE A 50 6.67 -1.67 11.50
C ILE A 50 7.66 -0.53 11.75
N LEU A 51 8.46 -0.17 10.75
CA LEU A 51 9.45 0.90 10.85
C LEU A 51 8.79 2.24 11.13
N VAL A 52 7.72 2.56 10.41
CA VAL A 52 6.92 3.78 10.62
C VAL A 52 6.34 3.82 12.03
N VAL A 53 5.71 2.73 12.50
CA VAL A 53 5.20 2.66 13.88
C VAL A 53 6.32 2.92 14.90
N LEU A 54 7.50 2.34 14.70
CA LEU A 54 8.64 2.52 15.60
C LEU A 54 9.17 3.96 15.59
N VAL A 55 9.25 4.59 14.44
CA VAL A 55 9.64 6.00 14.31
C VAL A 55 8.61 6.91 15.00
N ILE A 56 7.31 6.69 14.74
CA ILE A 56 6.22 7.44 15.40
C ILE A 56 6.29 7.29 16.92
N PHE A 57 6.52 6.06 17.41
CA PHE A 57 6.69 5.80 18.84
C PHE A 57 7.87 6.58 19.43
N LEU A 58 9.00 6.64 18.71
CA LEU A 58 10.18 7.37 19.13
C LEU A 58 9.92 8.88 19.25
N PHE A 59 9.16 9.47 18.30
CA PHE A 59 8.81 10.88 18.30
C PHE A 59 7.77 11.24 19.38
N LEU A 60 6.68 10.47 19.49
CA LEU A 60 5.57 10.79 20.38
C LEU A 60 5.77 10.30 21.82
N ARG A 61 6.66 9.32 22.03
CA ARG A 61 6.98 8.67 23.32
C ARG A 61 5.75 8.22 24.12
N SER A 62 4.61 8.03 23.46
CA SER A 62 3.32 7.71 24.08
C SER A 62 2.61 6.63 23.27
N LEU A 63 2.46 5.45 23.90
CA LEU A 63 1.84 4.28 23.25
C LEU A 63 0.42 4.59 22.76
N SER A 64 -0.37 5.31 23.55
CA SER A 64 -1.75 5.66 23.21
C SER A 64 -1.84 6.50 21.94
N ALA A 65 -0.90 7.42 21.74
CA ALA A 65 -0.87 8.27 20.55
C ALA A 65 -0.39 7.46 19.33
N THR A 66 0.63 6.60 19.48
CA THR A 66 1.16 5.75 18.41
C THR A 66 0.13 4.75 17.86
N VAL A 67 -0.78 4.24 18.69
CA VAL A 67 -1.81 3.28 18.25
C VAL A 67 -2.71 3.84 17.15
N ILE A 68 -3.01 5.14 17.18
CA ILE A 68 -3.94 5.77 16.23
C ILE A 68 -3.42 5.67 14.78
N PRO A 69 -2.21 6.17 14.44
CA PRO A 69 -1.63 5.98 13.10
C PRO A 69 -1.36 4.50 12.76
N SER A 70 -1.00 3.69 13.77
CA SER A 70 -0.70 2.26 13.58
C SER A 70 -1.90 1.47 13.05
N VAL A 71 -3.12 1.86 13.43
CA VAL A 71 -4.37 1.26 12.94
C VAL A 71 -4.85 1.92 11.64
N ALA A 72 -4.66 3.23 11.50
CA ALA A 72 -5.04 3.96 10.29
C ALA A 72 -4.30 3.44 9.03
N MET A 73 -3.00 3.13 9.16
CA MET A 73 -2.17 2.63 8.07
C MET A 73 -2.71 1.35 7.41
N PRO A 74 -2.91 0.22 8.13
CA PRO A 74 -3.47 -0.99 7.54
C PRO A 74 -4.86 -0.76 6.95
N ILE A 75 -5.70 0.05 7.58
CA ILE A 75 -7.04 0.35 7.09
C ILE A 75 -6.98 1.06 5.74
N ALA A 76 -6.07 2.03 5.57
CA ALA A 76 -5.89 2.72 4.30
C ALA A 76 -5.43 1.78 3.20
N VAL A 77 -4.45 0.91 3.47
CA VAL A 77 -3.98 -0.10 2.50
C VAL A 77 -5.11 -1.06 2.10
N ILE A 78 -5.89 -1.54 3.08
CA ILE A 78 -7.06 -2.40 2.80
C ILE A 78 -8.11 -1.65 1.97
N GLY A 79 -8.33 -0.36 2.27
CA GLY A 79 -9.21 0.51 1.51
C GLY A 79 -8.76 0.65 0.05
N THR A 80 -7.47 0.87 -0.18
CA THR A 80 -6.90 0.93 -1.53
C THR A 80 -7.11 -0.39 -2.26
N PHE A 81 -6.84 -1.54 -1.62
CA PHE A 81 -7.12 -2.85 -2.25
C PHE A 81 -8.60 -3.05 -2.59
N ALA A 82 -9.52 -2.53 -1.77
CA ALA A 82 -10.95 -2.58 -2.08
C ALA A 82 -11.27 -1.77 -3.35
N VAL A 83 -10.71 -0.56 -3.47
CA VAL A 83 -10.88 0.28 -4.67
C VAL A 83 -10.26 -0.39 -5.90
N MET A 84 -9.03 -0.89 -5.79
CA MET A 84 -8.37 -1.63 -6.88
C MET A 84 -9.20 -2.83 -7.34
N TYR A 85 -9.83 -3.55 -6.41
CA TYR A 85 -10.74 -4.65 -6.73
C TYR A 85 -11.98 -4.17 -7.48
N PHE A 86 -12.55 -3.02 -7.13
CA PHE A 86 -13.69 -2.44 -7.84
C PHE A 86 -13.36 -1.98 -9.27
N PHE A 87 -12.11 -1.57 -9.53
CA PHE A 87 -11.64 -1.14 -10.85
C PHE A 87 -10.96 -2.26 -11.65
N ASP A 88 -11.01 -3.52 -11.18
CA ASP A 88 -10.36 -4.69 -11.78
C ASP A 88 -8.85 -4.50 -12.01
N PHE A 89 -8.18 -3.72 -11.17
CA PHE A 89 -6.73 -3.53 -11.25
C PHE A 89 -5.97 -4.73 -10.75
N SER A 90 -4.87 -5.03 -11.45
CA SER A 90 -3.98 -6.12 -11.08
C SER A 90 -2.96 -5.66 -10.05
N ILE A 91 -2.50 -6.58 -9.21
CA ILE A 91 -1.33 -6.32 -8.36
C ILE A 91 -0.09 -6.62 -9.19
N ASP A 92 0.61 -5.57 -9.57
CA ASP A 92 1.87 -5.58 -10.30
C ASP A 92 2.93 -4.69 -9.60
N ASN A 93 4.13 -4.64 -10.15
CA ASN A 93 5.21 -3.87 -9.53
C ASN A 93 4.94 -2.35 -9.45
N ILE A 94 4.11 -1.78 -10.33
CA ILE A 94 3.80 -0.35 -10.37
C ILE A 94 2.74 0.00 -9.33
N SER A 95 1.65 -0.77 -9.26
CA SER A 95 0.64 -0.64 -8.20
C SER A 95 1.24 -0.85 -6.81
N LEU A 96 2.21 -1.77 -6.69
CA LEU A 96 2.97 -2.01 -5.47
C LEU A 96 3.88 -0.82 -5.09
N LEU A 97 4.49 -0.16 -6.07
CA LEU A 97 5.23 1.08 -5.85
C LEU A 97 4.28 2.21 -5.38
N ALA A 98 3.11 2.33 -6.02
CA ALA A 98 2.08 3.30 -5.64
C ALA A 98 1.64 3.09 -4.19
N LEU A 99 1.27 1.85 -3.81
CA LEU A 99 0.91 1.49 -2.43
C LEU A 99 2.00 1.87 -1.42
N THR A 100 3.26 1.64 -1.76
CA THR A 100 4.39 1.97 -0.88
C THR A 100 4.49 3.48 -0.64
N LEU A 101 4.27 4.31 -1.67
CA LEU A 101 4.27 5.77 -1.54
C LEU A 101 3.01 6.28 -0.84
N SER A 102 1.84 5.72 -1.15
CA SER A 102 0.55 6.08 -0.57
C SER A 102 0.52 5.85 0.94
N VAL A 103 1.19 4.79 1.44
CA VAL A 103 1.36 4.59 2.89
C VAL A 103 2.06 5.79 3.53
N GLY A 104 3.10 6.35 2.90
CA GLY A 104 3.79 7.54 3.40
C GLY A 104 2.88 8.75 3.52
N PHE A 105 2.08 9.04 2.48
CA PHE A 105 1.16 10.19 2.49
C PHE A 105 0.08 10.07 3.57
N VAL A 106 -0.52 8.88 3.74
CA VAL A 106 -1.54 8.65 4.76
C VAL A 106 -0.97 8.79 6.17
N VAL A 107 0.26 8.33 6.36
CA VAL A 107 0.95 8.42 7.66
C VAL A 107 1.22 9.86 8.04
N ASP A 108 1.74 10.66 7.09
CA ASP A 108 2.05 12.06 7.35
C ASP A 108 0.81 12.83 7.81
N ASP A 109 -0.33 12.66 7.13
CA ASP A 109 -1.61 13.30 7.52
C ASP A 109 -2.06 12.86 8.93
N ALA A 110 -1.95 11.58 9.24
CA ALA A 110 -2.32 11.03 10.55
C ALA A 110 -1.40 11.57 11.67
N ILE A 111 -0.10 11.66 11.42
CA ILE A 111 0.88 12.20 12.38
C ILE A 111 0.59 13.68 12.61
N VAL A 112 0.45 14.47 11.55
CA VAL A 112 0.24 15.92 11.66
C VAL A 112 -1.05 16.24 12.42
N MET A 113 -2.14 15.50 12.17
CA MET A 113 -3.38 15.66 12.95
C MET A 113 -3.18 15.28 14.43
N LEU A 114 -2.56 14.14 14.69
CA LEU A 114 -2.34 13.65 16.05
C LEU A 114 -1.42 14.56 16.86
N GLU A 115 -0.32 15.02 16.27
CA GLU A 115 0.62 15.95 16.90
C GLU A 115 -0.09 17.23 17.33
N ASN A 116 -1.00 17.75 16.49
CA ASN A 116 -1.77 18.93 16.86
C ASN A 116 -2.73 18.69 18.01
N ILE A 117 -3.39 17.53 18.04
CA ILE A 117 -4.28 17.15 19.15
C ILE A 117 -3.46 17.01 20.44
N VAL A 118 -2.33 16.29 20.40
CA VAL A 118 -1.44 16.12 21.56
C VAL A 118 -0.93 17.46 22.05
N ARG A 119 -0.54 18.37 21.15
CA ARG A 119 -0.12 19.73 21.48
C ARG A 119 -1.19 20.52 22.24
N HIS A 120 -2.47 20.34 21.93
CA HIS A 120 -3.57 20.98 22.66
C HIS A 120 -3.83 20.32 24.03
N ILE A 121 -3.67 19.00 24.12
CA ILE A 121 -3.74 18.27 25.40
C ILE A 121 -2.63 18.74 26.34
N GLU A 122 -1.40 18.92 25.84
CA GLU A 122 -0.27 19.43 26.61
C GLU A 122 -0.47 20.88 27.08
N LYS A 123 -1.29 21.67 26.38
CA LYS A 123 -1.72 23.02 26.80
C LYS A 123 -2.81 23.00 27.87
N GLY A 124 -3.24 21.82 28.32
CA GLY A 124 -4.23 21.64 29.39
C GLY A 124 -5.68 21.48 28.92
N GLU A 125 -5.92 21.30 27.62
CA GLU A 125 -7.27 21.00 27.12
C GLU A 125 -7.68 19.56 27.43
N SER A 126 -8.98 19.32 27.63
CA SER A 126 -9.51 17.96 27.72
C SER A 126 -9.36 17.25 26.37
N VAL A 127 -9.18 15.92 26.39
CA VAL A 127 -8.96 15.12 25.16
C VAL A 127 -10.00 15.40 24.09
N MET A 128 -11.29 15.46 24.46
CA MET A 128 -12.37 15.71 23.51
C MET A 128 -12.31 17.13 22.91
N ALA A 129 -12.02 18.14 23.74
CA ALA A 129 -11.89 19.51 23.26
C ALA A 129 -10.69 19.67 22.33
N ALA A 130 -9.55 19.09 22.71
CA ALA A 130 -8.33 19.06 21.92
C ALA A 130 -8.52 18.34 20.58
N SER A 131 -9.26 17.21 20.55
CA SER A 131 -9.58 16.52 19.30
C SER A 131 -10.43 17.38 18.38
N ILE A 132 -11.50 18.00 18.88
CA ILE A 132 -12.38 18.84 18.05
C ILE A 132 -11.64 20.08 17.52
N ARG A 133 -10.88 20.76 18.39
CA ARG A 133 -10.11 21.95 18.03
C ARG A 133 -8.97 21.60 17.07
N GLY A 134 -8.21 20.55 17.40
CA GLY A 134 -7.11 20.07 16.59
C GLY A 134 -7.54 19.64 15.18
N SER A 135 -8.66 18.92 15.08
CA SER A 135 -9.23 18.53 13.79
C SER A 135 -9.74 19.73 12.99
N ARG A 136 -10.27 20.79 13.63
CA ARG A 136 -10.70 22.01 12.93
C ARG A 136 -9.55 22.82 12.36
N GLU A 137 -8.43 22.90 13.07
CA GLU A 137 -7.25 23.65 12.62
C GLU A 137 -6.57 22.99 11.42
N ILE A 138 -6.46 21.67 11.43
CA ILE A 138 -5.69 20.92 10.43
C ILE A 138 -6.56 20.27 9.36
N GLY A 139 -7.84 20.03 9.63
CA GLY A 139 -8.73 19.34 8.70
C GLY A 139 -8.83 20.04 7.34
N PHE A 140 -8.87 21.38 7.32
CA PHE A 140 -8.85 22.14 6.06
C PHE A 140 -7.54 21.93 5.28
N THR A 141 -6.40 21.94 5.98
CA THR A 141 -5.08 21.73 5.39
C THR A 141 -4.95 20.34 4.79
N ILE A 142 -5.35 19.29 5.52
CA ILE A 142 -5.30 17.91 5.02
C ILE A 142 -6.18 17.77 3.77
N ILE A 143 -7.43 18.23 3.81
CA ILE A 143 -8.32 18.18 2.65
C ILE A 143 -7.72 18.92 1.45
N SER A 144 -7.13 20.10 1.67
CA SER A 144 -6.48 20.85 0.60
C SER A 144 -5.31 20.08 0.00
N MET A 145 -4.46 19.46 0.82
CA MET A 145 -3.33 18.66 0.34
C MET A 145 -3.80 17.42 -0.44
N THR A 146 -4.83 16.72 0.06
CA THR A 146 -5.42 15.58 -0.64
C THR A 146 -5.97 15.99 -2.01
N ILE A 147 -6.72 17.09 -2.09
CA ILE A 147 -7.25 17.60 -3.37
C ILE A 147 -6.11 18.00 -4.31
N SER A 148 -5.05 18.64 -3.80
CA SER A 148 -3.88 18.97 -4.60
C SER A 148 -3.20 17.73 -5.16
N LEU A 149 -3.04 16.67 -4.35
CA LEU A 149 -2.46 15.41 -4.79
C LEU A 149 -3.30 14.77 -5.91
N VAL A 150 -4.62 14.70 -5.71
CA VAL A 150 -5.56 14.21 -6.74
C VAL A 150 -5.42 15.05 -8.01
N ALA A 151 -5.37 16.37 -7.90
CA ALA A 151 -5.26 17.27 -9.06
C ALA A 151 -3.96 17.06 -9.86
N VAL A 152 -2.85 16.70 -9.21
CA VAL A 152 -1.58 16.38 -9.86
C VAL A 152 -1.67 15.07 -10.66
N PHE A 153 -2.49 14.11 -10.20
CA PHE A 153 -2.65 12.82 -10.87
C PHE A 153 -3.73 12.78 -11.96
N ILE A 154 -4.67 13.73 -11.98
CA ILE A 154 -5.71 13.83 -13.02
C ILE A 154 -5.12 13.78 -14.45
N PRO A 155 -4.09 14.57 -14.82
CA PRO A 155 -3.54 14.53 -16.17
C PRO A 155 -2.97 13.16 -16.55
N VAL A 156 -2.40 12.43 -15.58
CA VAL A 156 -1.83 11.10 -15.79
C VAL A 156 -2.91 10.09 -16.16
N LEU A 157 -4.12 10.22 -15.61
CA LEU A 157 -5.25 9.35 -15.95
C LEU A 157 -5.69 9.51 -17.42
N PHE A 158 -5.49 10.69 -18.01
CA PHE A 158 -5.85 10.97 -19.40
C PHE A 158 -4.70 10.71 -20.39
N MET A 159 -3.52 10.29 -19.91
CA MET A 159 -2.42 9.96 -20.81
C MET A 159 -2.72 8.67 -21.59
N GLY A 160 -2.64 8.76 -22.92
CA GLY A 160 -2.76 7.61 -23.80
C GLY A 160 -1.45 6.80 -23.93
N GLY A 161 -1.51 5.68 -24.66
CA GLY A 161 -0.34 4.90 -25.02
C GLY A 161 0.07 3.85 -23.98
N VAL A 162 1.31 3.35 -24.11
CA VAL A 162 1.86 2.32 -23.21
C VAL A 162 2.20 2.93 -21.85
N LEU A 163 2.81 4.13 -21.84
CA LEU A 163 3.18 4.83 -20.61
C LEU A 163 1.95 5.20 -19.78
N GLY A 164 0.88 5.67 -20.44
CA GLY A 164 -0.38 6.01 -19.79
C GLY A 164 -1.03 4.81 -19.11
N ARG A 165 -1.05 3.64 -19.77
CA ARG A 165 -1.59 2.40 -19.17
C ARG A 165 -0.81 1.95 -17.93
N LEU A 166 0.52 2.07 -17.96
CA LEU A 166 1.37 1.73 -16.82
C LEU A 166 1.15 2.69 -15.64
N LEU A 167 1.04 3.99 -15.92
CA LEU A 167 0.85 5.00 -14.88
C LEU A 167 -0.60 5.17 -14.42
N HIS A 168 -1.57 4.62 -15.16
CA HIS A 168 -2.98 4.68 -14.79
C HIS A 168 -3.25 3.92 -13.48
N GLU A 169 -2.72 2.70 -13.36
CA GLU A 169 -2.82 1.94 -12.11
C GLU A 169 -2.11 2.67 -10.95
N PHE A 170 -0.97 3.31 -11.22
CA PHE A 170 -0.25 4.14 -10.24
C PHE A 170 -1.06 5.36 -9.78
N ALA A 171 -1.73 6.05 -10.69
CA ALA A 171 -2.43 7.30 -10.41
C ALA A 171 -3.75 7.11 -9.65
N VAL A 172 -4.37 5.93 -9.74
CA VAL A 172 -5.60 5.61 -9.00
C VAL A 172 -5.33 4.96 -7.64
N THR A 173 -4.20 4.27 -7.49
CA THR A 173 -3.80 3.52 -6.28
C THR A 173 -3.19 4.43 -5.22
#